data_AF-A0A1A9LDC7-F1
#
_entry.id   AF-A0A1A9LDC7-F1
#
_cell.length_a   1.000
_cell.length_b   1.000
_cell.length_c   1.000
_cell.angle_alpha   90.00
_cell.angle_beta   90.00
_cell.angle_gamma   90.00
#
_symmetry.space_group_name_H-M   'P 1'
#
loop_
_entity.id
_entity.type
_entity.pdbx_description
1 polymer ?
#
loop_
_entity_poly.entity_id
_entity_poly.type
_entity_poly.pdbx_seq_one_letter_code
_entity_poly.pdbx_strand_id
1 'polypeptide(L)'
;MKQKILSLLILFITTTTFSQDCGFKNITDPAESNQKLNWFVKNLSKEELKISNNKNDIPLLVKKQLDCFFNGFDIANSDEPYQDDCSTIDGLPSKHLIFLAKNSDFLVMSYNKYSVGVSSYSIWIKYNKNGITDFWSNSMLGGLSEKSKKSMKEYIHAVELSNQFLLTKM
;
A
#
# COMPACT_ATOMS: atom_id res chain seq x y z
N MET A 1 -57.63 25.97 -30.03
CA MET A 1 -57.11 24.81 -30.81
C MET A 1 -55.58 24.83 -30.72
N LYS A 2 -55.01 23.78 -30.12
CA LYS A 2 -53.59 23.36 -30.10
C LYS A 2 -52.52 24.34 -29.54
N GLN A 3 -52.32 24.17 -28.24
CA GLN A 3 -51.11 24.47 -27.49
C GLN A 3 -49.97 23.53 -27.96
N LYS A 4 -48.84 24.08 -28.41
CA LYS A 4 -47.60 23.33 -28.67
C LYS A 4 -46.52 23.85 -27.72
N ILE A 5 -46.41 23.24 -26.56
CA ILE A 5 -45.23 23.39 -25.69
C ILE A 5 -44.31 22.23 -26.05
N LEU A 6 -43.24 22.55 -26.77
CA LEU A 6 -42.16 21.64 -27.12
C LEU A 6 -41.25 21.52 -25.89
N SER A 7 -41.48 20.51 -25.06
CA SER A 7 -40.59 20.19 -23.93
C SER A 7 -39.34 19.48 -24.45
N LEU A 8 -38.21 20.20 -24.46
CA LEU A 8 -36.88 19.66 -24.68
C LEU A 8 -36.36 19.10 -23.34
N LEU A 9 -36.46 17.78 -23.13
CA LEU A 9 -35.95 17.11 -21.94
C LEU A 9 -34.52 16.60 -22.24
N ILE A 10 -33.51 17.41 -21.90
CA ILE A 10 -32.10 17.01 -21.97
C ILE A 10 -31.76 16.30 -20.66
N LEU A 11 -31.70 14.97 -20.67
CA LEU A 11 -31.16 14.16 -19.59
C LEU A 11 -29.63 14.35 -19.54
N PHE A 12 -29.15 15.15 -18.59
CA PHE A 12 -27.77 15.14 -18.16
C PHE A 12 -27.51 13.85 -17.38
N ILE A 13 -26.95 12.84 -18.04
CA ILE A 13 -26.38 11.66 -17.37
C ILE A 13 -25.01 12.08 -16.86
N THR A 14 -24.93 12.52 -15.60
CA THR A 14 -23.64 12.74 -14.94
C THR A 14 -23.03 11.37 -14.62
N THR A 15 -22.03 10.97 -15.41
CA THR A 15 -21.18 9.81 -15.11
C THR A 15 -20.30 10.16 -13.91
N THR A 16 -20.72 9.80 -12.69
CA THR A 16 -19.87 9.88 -11.51
C THR A 16 -18.82 8.78 -11.60
N THR A 17 -17.59 9.14 -11.98
CA THR A 17 -16.43 8.27 -11.79
C THR A 17 -16.22 8.10 -10.29
N PHE A 18 -16.49 6.90 -9.76
CA PHE A 18 -16.29 6.57 -8.36
C PHE A 18 -14.78 6.49 -8.04
N SER A 19 -14.15 7.64 -7.77
CA SER A 19 -12.90 7.66 -7.03
C SER A 19 -13.26 7.56 -5.55
N GLN A 20 -13.00 6.41 -4.92
CA GLN A 20 -13.15 6.29 -3.47
C GLN A 20 -12.08 7.17 -2.80
N ASP A 21 -12.49 8.24 -2.12
CA ASP A 21 -11.59 9.06 -1.33
C ASP A 21 -11.33 8.36 0.02
N CYS A 22 -10.14 7.78 0.15
CA CYS A 22 -9.69 7.09 1.36
C CYS A 22 -8.87 8.01 2.29
N GLY A 23 -8.88 9.32 2.04
CA GLY A 23 -8.20 10.33 2.85
C GLY A 23 -6.69 10.43 2.60
N PHE A 24 -6.17 9.76 1.57
CA PHE A 24 -4.79 9.91 1.11
C PHE A 24 -4.70 9.60 -0.39
N LYS A 25 -3.67 10.14 -1.06
CA LYS A 25 -3.42 9.93 -2.49
C LYS A 25 -2.31 8.91 -2.70
N ASN A 26 -2.52 8.01 -3.65
CA ASN A 26 -1.42 7.23 -4.22
C ASN A 26 -0.75 8.03 -5.33
N ILE A 27 0.57 7.88 -5.45
CA ILE A 27 1.35 8.54 -6.49
C ILE A 27 1.52 7.58 -7.64
N THR A 28 1.03 7.97 -8.82
CA THR A 28 1.13 7.19 -10.04
C THR A 28 2.24 7.67 -10.97
N ASP A 29 2.72 8.90 -10.79
CA ASP A 29 3.85 9.45 -11.55
C ASP A 29 5.19 8.87 -11.05
N PRO A 30 6.03 8.28 -11.92
CA PRO A 30 7.29 7.69 -11.50
C PRO A 30 8.29 8.66 -10.87
N ALA A 31 8.37 9.91 -11.36
CA ALA A 31 9.31 10.90 -10.83
C ALA A 31 8.88 11.37 -9.44
N GLU A 32 7.59 11.65 -9.25
CA GLU A 32 7.00 11.98 -7.97
C GLU A 32 7.10 10.81 -6.98
N SER A 33 6.92 9.57 -7.46
CA SER A 33 7.08 8.35 -6.65
C SER A 33 8.51 8.21 -6.13
N ASN A 34 9.52 8.42 -6.98
CA ASN A 34 10.93 8.40 -6.59
C ASN A 34 11.27 9.52 -5.59
N GLN A 35 10.77 10.73 -5.82
CA GLN A 35 10.97 11.84 -4.87
C GLN A 35 10.36 11.52 -3.50
N LYS A 36 9.18 10.91 -3.47
CA LYS A 36 8.53 10.51 -2.21
C LYS A 36 9.25 9.38 -1.51
N LEU A 37 9.73 8.38 -2.24
CA LEU A 37 10.59 7.34 -1.67
C LEU A 37 11.83 7.96 -1.03
N ASN A 38 12.55 8.81 -1.75
CA ASN A 38 13.77 9.47 -1.24
C ASN A 38 13.46 10.29 0.02
N TRP A 39 12.32 10.98 0.05
CA TRP A 39 11.85 11.67 1.25
C TRP A 39 11.65 10.69 2.42
N PHE A 40 10.96 9.59 2.19
CA PHE A 40 10.74 8.57 3.22
C PHE A 40 12.05 7.99 3.75
N VAL A 41 12.97 7.59 2.88
CA VAL A 41 14.29 7.05 3.24
C VAL A 41 15.07 8.04 4.11
N LYS A 42 15.12 9.32 3.69
CA LYS A 42 15.84 10.37 4.41
C LYS A 42 15.27 10.64 5.81
N ASN A 43 13.95 10.50 5.99
CA ASN A 43 13.32 10.73 7.29
C ASN A 43 13.40 9.49 8.18
N LEU A 44 13.06 8.30 7.66
CA LEU A 44 13.07 7.06 8.42
C LEU A 44 14.45 6.61 8.89
N SER A 45 15.52 6.95 8.16
CA SER A 45 16.90 6.64 8.58
C SER A 45 17.31 7.33 9.89
N LYS A 46 16.54 8.31 10.35
CA LYS A 46 16.75 9.06 11.60
C LYS A 46 15.84 8.60 12.74
N GLU A 47 14.88 7.74 12.45
CA GLU A 47 13.84 7.31 13.39
C GLU A 47 14.20 5.95 13.99
N GLU A 48 13.83 5.75 15.25
CA GLU A 48 13.80 4.42 15.86
C GLU A 48 12.42 3.80 15.62
N LEU A 49 12.37 2.70 14.87
CA LEU A 49 11.15 1.96 14.62
C LEU A 49 11.15 0.66 15.42
N LYS A 50 10.02 0.37 16.06
CA LYS A 50 9.77 -0.94 16.67
C LYS A 50 9.42 -1.93 15.57
N ILE A 51 10.23 -2.96 15.40
CA ILE A 51 9.98 -4.07 14.49
C ILE A 51 8.99 -5.05 15.14
N SER A 52 8.03 -5.53 14.34
CA SER A 52 7.04 -6.55 14.70
C SER A 52 6.75 -7.45 13.50
N ASN A 53 6.15 -8.60 13.77
CA ASN A 53 5.58 -9.52 12.78
C ASN A 53 4.07 -9.73 13.01
N ASN A 54 3.44 -8.88 13.81
CA ASN A 54 2.02 -8.98 14.16
C ASN A 54 1.19 -7.91 13.45
N LYS A 55 0.25 -8.31 12.61
CA LYS A 55 -0.69 -7.44 11.90
C LYS A 55 -1.53 -6.56 12.82
N ASN A 56 -1.76 -6.99 14.06
CA ASN A 56 -2.52 -6.21 15.05
C ASN A 56 -1.74 -4.98 15.55
N ASP A 57 -0.44 -4.87 15.25
CA ASP A 57 0.34 -3.67 15.52
C ASP A 57 0.09 -2.53 14.51
N ILE A 58 -0.61 -2.81 13.39
CA ILE A 58 -1.04 -1.78 12.43
C ILE A 58 -2.07 -0.88 13.13
N PRO A 59 -1.84 0.45 13.20
CA PRO A 59 -2.79 1.37 13.83
C PRO A 59 -4.17 1.26 13.19
N LEU A 60 -5.22 1.19 14.02
CA LEU A 60 -6.59 0.97 13.57
C LEU A 60 -7.03 1.95 12.47
N LEU A 61 -6.66 3.23 12.60
CA LEU A 61 -7.02 4.25 11.61
C LEU A 61 -6.28 4.04 10.28
N VAL A 62 -4.99 3.68 10.33
CA VAL A 62 -4.21 3.29 9.16
C VAL A 62 -4.86 2.07 8.49
N LYS A 63 -5.20 1.04 9.26
CA LYS A 63 -5.87 -0.16 8.75
C LYS A 63 -7.19 0.17 8.03
N LYS A 64 -8.04 1.01 8.61
CA LYS A 64 -9.30 1.45 7.98
C LYS A 64 -9.08 2.18 6.65
N GLN A 65 -8.07 3.04 6.57
CA GLN A 65 -7.76 3.74 5.33
C GLN A 65 -7.16 2.83 4.27
N LEU A 66 -6.33 1.86 4.67
CA LEU A 66 -5.86 0.80 3.78
C LEU A 66 -7.02 -0.09 3.31
N ASP A 67 -7.98 -0.41 4.18
CA ASP A 67 -9.19 -1.17 3.83
C ASP A 67 -10.00 -0.45 2.75
N CYS A 68 -10.20 0.86 2.89
CA CYS A 68 -10.81 1.68 1.85
C CYS A 68 -9.99 1.61 0.56
N PHE A 69 -8.68 1.88 0.65
CA PHE A 69 -7.82 2.03 -0.54
C PHE A 69 -7.68 0.75 -1.36
N PHE A 70 -7.60 -0.40 -0.69
CA PHE A 70 -7.44 -1.70 -1.35
C PHE A 70 -8.76 -2.43 -1.61
N ASN A 71 -9.92 -1.80 -1.32
CA ASN A 71 -11.22 -2.45 -1.34
C ASN A 71 -11.23 -3.76 -0.53
N GLY A 72 -10.70 -3.66 0.70
CA GLY A 72 -10.42 -4.78 1.60
C GLY A 72 -8.91 -5.03 1.76
N PHE A 73 -8.36 -4.61 2.90
CA PHE A 73 -6.98 -4.87 3.27
C PHE A 73 -6.89 -6.03 4.26
N ASP A 74 -7.05 -7.25 3.74
CA ASP A 74 -6.87 -8.46 4.53
C ASP A 74 -5.43 -8.99 4.43
N ILE A 75 -4.84 -9.36 5.58
CA ILE A 75 -3.45 -9.79 5.72
C ILE A 75 -3.31 -10.84 6.84
N ALA A 76 -2.56 -11.90 6.57
CA ALA A 76 -2.16 -12.92 7.53
C ALA A 76 -0.85 -12.52 8.24
N ASN A 77 -0.67 -12.93 9.50
CA ASN A 77 0.63 -12.91 10.15
C ASN A 77 1.63 -13.84 9.46
N SER A 78 2.93 -13.69 9.77
CA SER A 78 4.00 -14.47 9.12
C SER A 78 3.87 -15.99 9.29
N ASP A 79 3.17 -16.43 10.34
CA ASP A 79 2.93 -17.81 10.77
C ASP A 79 1.48 -18.28 10.54
N GLU A 80 0.63 -17.44 9.94
CA GLU A 80 -0.76 -17.76 9.63
C GLU A 80 -0.92 -18.21 8.16
N PRO A 81 -1.91 -19.08 7.88
CA PRO A 81 -2.25 -19.46 6.51
C PRO A 81 -2.77 -18.25 5.72
N TYR A 82 -2.47 -18.23 4.43
CA TYR A 82 -2.89 -17.21 3.48
C TYR A 82 -3.08 -17.83 2.09
N GLN A 83 -3.63 -17.09 1.15
CA GLN A 83 -3.75 -17.52 -0.25
C GLN A 83 -2.36 -17.62 -0.89
N ASP A 84 -1.83 -18.84 -1.08
CA ASP A 84 -0.50 -19.08 -1.65
C ASP A 84 -0.50 -19.94 -2.92
N ASP A 85 -1.66 -20.48 -3.32
CA ASP A 85 -1.83 -21.31 -4.51
C ASP A 85 -2.81 -20.70 -5.52
N CYS A 86 -2.89 -21.29 -6.72
CA CYS A 86 -3.76 -20.80 -7.79
C CYS A 86 -5.27 -20.95 -7.48
N SER A 87 -5.63 -21.69 -6.43
CA SER A 87 -7.01 -21.94 -6.03
C SER A 87 -7.43 -20.92 -4.97
N THR A 88 -8.58 -20.28 -5.11
CA THR A 88 -9.09 -19.44 -4.01
C THR A 88 -9.65 -20.34 -2.92
N ILE A 89 -9.06 -20.27 -1.72
CA ILE A 89 -9.58 -20.97 -0.54
C ILE A 89 -10.42 -19.98 0.28
N ASP A 90 -11.71 -20.24 0.44
CA ASP A 90 -12.58 -19.34 1.19
C ASP A 90 -12.07 -19.09 2.62
N GLY A 91 -12.07 -17.81 3.03
CA GLY A 91 -11.70 -17.39 4.39
C GLY A 91 -10.19 -17.18 4.63
N LEU A 92 -9.31 -17.44 3.66
CA LEU A 92 -7.88 -17.13 3.80
C LEU A 92 -7.53 -15.70 3.33
N PRO A 93 -6.65 -14.98 4.05
CA PRO A 93 -6.20 -13.66 3.65
C PRO A 93 -5.44 -13.64 2.32
N SER A 94 -5.68 -12.60 1.51
CA SER A 94 -5.01 -12.39 0.22
C SER A 94 -3.54 -11.93 0.30
N LYS A 95 -3.09 -11.56 1.50
CA LYS A 95 -1.74 -11.01 1.74
C LYS A 95 -1.08 -11.72 2.91
N HIS A 96 0.23 -11.82 2.86
CA HIS A 96 1.05 -12.44 3.91
C HIS A 96 2.09 -11.46 4.43
N LEU A 97 2.03 -11.13 5.71
CA LEU A 97 2.96 -10.20 6.33
C LEU A 97 4.37 -10.78 6.41
N ILE A 98 5.35 -10.05 5.87
CA ILE A 98 6.76 -10.42 5.92
C ILE A 98 7.48 -9.60 7.01
N PHE A 99 7.23 -8.29 7.01
CA PHE A 99 7.89 -7.33 7.89
C PHE A 99 6.94 -6.20 8.25
N LEU A 100 6.96 -5.78 9.51
CA LEU A 100 6.29 -4.58 9.98
C LEU A 100 7.24 -3.81 10.90
N ALA A 101 7.39 -2.51 10.69
CA ALA A 101 8.09 -1.62 11.60
C ALA A 101 7.31 -0.33 11.78
N LYS A 102 7.22 0.18 13.00
CA LYS A 102 6.47 1.40 13.28
C LYS A 102 7.01 2.22 14.45
N ASN A 103 6.69 3.50 14.48
CA ASN A 103 6.72 4.36 15.65
C ASN A 103 5.42 5.18 15.71
N SER A 104 5.39 6.34 16.37
CA SER A 104 4.20 7.22 16.45
C SER A 104 3.79 7.86 15.12
N ASP A 105 4.73 8.00 14.19
CA ASP A 105 4.57 8.85 13.00
C ASP A 105 4.74 8.06 11.69
N PHE A 106 5.37 6.89 11.75
CA PHE A 106 5.72 6.09 10.60
C PHE A 106 5.38 4.62 10.76
N LEU A 107 4.95 4.02 9.66
CA LEU A 107 4.76 2.57 9.50
C LEU A 107 5.37 2.15 8.17
N VAL A 108 6.23 1.13 8.21
CA VAL A 108 6.78 0.46 7.04
C VAL A 108 6.39 -0.99 7.11
N MET A 109 5.89 -1.52 6.01
CA MET A 109 5.43 -2.90 5.96
C MET A 109 5.76 -3.51 4.60
N SER A 110 6.23 -4.75 4.61
CA SER A 110 6.23 -5.59 3.41
C SER A 110 5.35 -6.81 3.57
N TYR A 111 4.72 -7.18 2.47
CA TYR A 111 3.85 -8.33 2.40
C TYR A 111 3.93 -8.99 1.03
N ASN A 112 3.72 -10.30 0.97
CA ASN A 112 3.42 -10.96 -0.29
C ASN A 112 1.95 -10.76 -0.59
N LYS A 113 1.61 -10.53 -1.86
CA LYS A 113 0.24 -10.57 -2.35
C LYS A 113 0.10 -11.76 -3.27
N TYR A 114 -1.01 -12.46 -3.10
CA TYR A 114 -1.43 -13.47 -4.07
C TYR A 114 -1.71 -12.85 -5.45
N SER A 115 -1.06 -13.39 -6.47
CA SER A 115 -1.29 -13.10 -7.89
C SER A 115 -0.71 -14.24 -8.75
N VAL A 116 -0.76 -14.13 -10.08
CA VAL A 116 0.00 -15.04 -10.97
C VAL A 116 1.50 -14.80 -10.73
N GLY A 117 2.09 -15.58 -9.81
CA GLY A 117 3.43 -15.38 -9.26
C GLY A 117 3.41 -14.67 -7.88
N VAL A 118 4.47 -14.91 -7.09
CA VAL A 118 4.66 -14.24 -5.79
C VAL A 118 5.27 -12.85 -6.03
N SER A 119 4.46 -11.81 -5.83
CA SER A 119 4.92 -10.44 -5.82
C SER A 119 4.97 -9.93 -4.38
N SER A 120 6.14 -9.45 -3.95
CA SER A 120 6.24 -8.74 -2.68
C SER A 120 5.94 -7.27 -2.89
N TYR A 121 5.24 -6.69 -1.95
CA TYR A 121 4.90 -5.28 -1.91
C TYR A 121 5.56 -4.67 -0.69
N SER A 122 5.97 -3.41 -0.84
CA SER A 122 6.46 -2.59 0.25
C SER A 122 5.58 -1.34 0.33
N ILE A 123 5.06 -1.03 1.51
CA ILE A 123 4.28 0.19 1.78
C ILE A 123 4.94 0.98 2.90
N TRP A 124 5.00 2.29 2.71
CA TRP A 124 5.66 3.24 3.57
C TRP A 124 4.67 4.36 3.86
N ILE A 125 4.37 4.54 5.14
CA ILE A 125 3.27 5.36 5.59
C ILE A 125 3.80 6.35 6.60
N LYS A 126 3.50 7.64 6.38
CA LYS A 126 3.50 8.65 7.43
C LYS A 126 2.07 8.82 7.90
N TYR A 127 1.86 8.82 9.20
CA TYR A 127 0.54 8.97 9.78
C TYR A 127 0.58 9.79 11.06
N ASN A 128 -0.59 10.23 11.50
CA ASN A 128 -0.79 10.85 12.80
C ASN A 128 -2.16 10.44 13.36
N LYS A 129 -2.62 11.13 14.42
CA LYS A 129 -3.93 10.87 15.04
C LYS A 129 -5.14 11.01 14.09
N ASN A 130 -4.98 11.72 12.97
CA ASN A 130 -6.02 11.92 11.95
C ASN A 130 -5.90 10.92 10.79
N GLY A 131 -4.87 10.06 10.77
CA GLY A 131 -4.69 9.01 9.78
C GLY A 131 -3.44 9.18 8.94
N ILE A 132 -3.43 8.52 7.78
CA ILE A 132 -2.37 8.55 6.78
C ILE A 132 -2.28 9.96 6.20
N THR A 133 -1.10 10.58 6.32
CA THR A 133 -0.80 11.87 5.70
C THR A 133 0.07 11.70 4.46
N ASP A 134 0.92 10.67 4.44
CA ASP A 134 1.71 10.31 3.28
C ASP A 134 1.75 8.81 3.09
N PHE A 135 1.68 8.39 1.83
CA PHE A 135 1.70 7.01 1.41
C PHE A 135 2.65 6.87 0.22
N TRP A 136 3.47 5.82 0.26
CA TRP A 136 4.25 5.34 -0.86
C TRP A 136 4.17 3.82 -0.90
N SER A 137 4.10 3.24 -2.10
CA SER A 137 4.10 1.80 -2.28
C SER A 137 4.82 1.40 -3.55
N ASN A 138 5.49 0.24 -3.53
CA ASN A 138 6.02 -0.39 -4.73
C ASN A 138 5.89 -1.92 -4.66
N SER A 139 5.84 -2.56 -5.82
CA SER A 139 5.99 -4.01 -6.00
C SER A 139 7.43 -4.35 -6.37
N MET A 140 7.98 -5.40 -5.76
CA MET A 140 9.29 -5.96 -6.08
C MET A 140 9.13 -7.38 -6.59
N LEU A 141 9.69 -7.65 -7.77
CA LEU A 141 9.81 -9.02 -8.29
C LEU A 141 10.86 -9.78 -7.46
N GLY A 142 10.54 -10.99 -7.01
CA GLY A 142 11.45 -11.86 -6.25
C GLY A 142 11.49 -11.61 -4.74
N GLY A 143 10.91 -10.50 -4.28
CA GLY A 143 10.71 -10.19 -2.87
C GLY A 143 11.97 -9.91 -2.04
N LEU A 144 11.80 -9.16 -0.96
CA LEU A 144 12.76 -9.18 0.14
C LEU A 144 12.42 -10.43 0.98
N SER A 145 12.93 -11.58 0.52
CA SER A 145 12.61 -12.90 1.06
C SER A 145 13.22 -13.15 2.45
N GLU A 146 14.09 -12.27 2.92
CA GLU A 146 14.76 -12.48 4.17
C GLU A 146 13.90 -12.02 5.34
N LYS A 147 13.35 -13.01 6.06
CA LYS A 147 12.87 -12.96 7.44
C LYS A 147 13.94 -12.50 8.44
N SER A 148 14.96 -11.76 8.02
CA SER A 148 16.06 -11.39 8.88
C SER A 148 15.67 -10.11 9.61
N LYS A 149 15.80 -10.18 10.93
CA LYS A 149 15.90 -9.06 11.88
C LYS A 149 17.10 -8.14 11.55
N LYS A 150 17.45 -7.97 10.27
CA LYS A 150 18.46 -7.02 9.80
C LYS A 150 17.94 -5.61 10.01
N SER A 151 18.86 -4.71 10.32
CA SER A 151 18.52 -3.36 10.75
C SER A 151 17.63 -2.65 9.73
N MET A 152 16.73 -1.77 10.18
CA MET A 152 15.89 -0.95 9.28
C MET A 152 16.71 -0.26 8.18
N LYS A 153 17.98 0.08 8.48
CA LYS A 153 18.93 0.68 7.53
C LYS A 153 19.22 -0.23 6.33
N GLU A 154 19.35 -1.52 6.57
CA GLU A 154 19.61 -2.50 5.49
C GLU A 154 18.37 -2.73 4.64
N TYR A 155 17.19 -2.74 5.27
CA TYR A 155 15.93 -2.78 4.54
C TYR A 155 15.79 -1.55 3.63
N ILE A 156 16.01 -0.35 4.18
CA ILE A 156 16.01 0.92 3.43
C ILE A 156 16.96 0.84 2.23
N HIS A 157 18.21 0.43 2.47
CA HIS A 157 19.23 0.33 1.42
C HIS A 157 18.86 -0.69 0.33
N ALA A 158 18.28 -1.83 0.70
CA ALA A 158 17.81 -2.82 -0.26
C ALA A 158 16.68 -2.26 -1.15
N VAL A 159 15.76 -1.48 -0.56
CA VAL A 159 14.70 -0.81 -1.33
C VAL A 159 15.29 0.23 -2.28
N GLU A 160 16.26 1.04 -1.87
CA GLU A 160 16.94 2.00 -2.76
C GLU A 160 17.60 1.32 -3.96
N LEU A 161 18.39 0.27 -3.73
CA LEU A 161 19.08 -0.47 -4.80
C LEU A 161 18.09 -1.10 -5.80
N SER A 162 17.00 -1.69 -5.30
CA SER A 162 15.98 -2.29 -6.16
C SER A 162 15.30 -1.26 -7.07
N ASN A 163 15.04 -0.06 -6.58
CA ASN A 163 14.41 1.01 -7.37
C ASN A 163 15.39 1.58 -8.41
N GLN A 164 16.67 1.75 -8.09
CA GLN A 164 17.67 2.19 -9.07
C GLN A 164 17.80 1.19 -10.23
N PHE A 165 17.74 -0.11 -9.95
CA PHE A 165 17.78 -1.15 -10.97
C PHE A 165 16.56 -1.11 -11.91
N LEU A 166 15.36 -0.79 -11.39
CA LEU A 166 14.15 -0.67 -12.21
C LEU A 166 14.22 0.55 -13.14
N LEU A 167 14.74 1.69 -12.65
CA LEU A 167 14.83 2.93 -13.44
C LEU A 167 15.89 2.88 -14.54
N THR A 168 16.90 2.03 -14.41
CA THR A 168 17.97 1.87 -15.41
C THR A 168 17.62 0.90 -16.54
N LYS A 169 16.47 0.21 -16.42
CA LYS A 169 15.98 -0.77 -17.40
C LYS A 169 14.75 -0.30 -18.20
N MET A 170 14.28 0.93 -17.95
CA MET A 170 13.23 1.61 -18.73
C MET A 170 13.85 2.59 -19.71
#